data_AF-A0A101VK80-F1
#
_entry.id   AF-A0A101VK80-F1
#
_cell.length_a   1.000
_cell.length_b   1.000
_cell.length_c   1.000
_cell.angle_alpha   90.00
_cell.angle_beta   90.00
_cell.angle_gamma   90.00
#
_symmetry.space_group_name_H-M   'P 1'
#
loop_
_entity.id
_entity.type
_entity.pdbx_description
1 polymer ?
#
loop_
_entity_poly.entity_id
_entity_poly.type
_entity_poly.pdbx_seq_one_letter_code
_entity_poly.pdbx_strand_id
1 'polypeptide(L)'
;SAGAVNAVALAAGLCDGGRDGARDKLATVWHSVHKAGVPDLMRFNPFLYSLSRLPAVTQMAGLFSPYEFNPTGFDPLRRLLIENIDFDRLRQSAPIELIVSATDVATGRARHFRRKELAVEAVLASACLPTLHHAVEIDGRAYWDGGFSANPDLVTLASESPVKDTLIVQLNPTAIGSLPRGVREISDHANTLTFNAPLLRDVEIIETARKALRASWLPGHGTMVRLARHRFHLVEASRYTSALKPDSKMQPDRSVLNYLFGAGRTEASKWIEQHLKHVGRRASIDLRQRYLLPADVQLPVNPIEPSAVEVSENSEPALRSEPQSA
;
A
#
# COMPACT_ATOMS: atom_id res chain seq x y z
N SER A 1 -2.48 -2.14 -5.14
CA SER A 1 -2.89 -1.25 -4.03
C SER A 1 -3.45 -1.99 -2.82
N ALA A 2 -2.61 -2.16 -1.78
CA ALA A 2 -3.06 -2.60 -0.45
C ALA A 2 -4.00 -1.59 0.22
N GLY A 3 -3.89 -0.30 -0.14
CA GLY A 3 -4.74 0.78 0.40
C GLY A 3 -6.21 0.62 -0.01
N ALA A 4 -6.48 0.33 -1.27
CA ALA A 4 -7.84 0.12 -1.77
C ALA A 4 -8.51 -1.10 -1.09
N VAL A 5 -7.79 -2.23 -1.00
CA VAL A 5 -8.25 -3.44 -0.30
C VAL A 5 -8.55 -3.16 1.18
N ASN A 6 -7.65 -2.47 1.88
CA ASN A 6 -7.87 -2.07 3.27
C ASN A 6 -9.08 -1.14 3.42
N ALA A 7 -9.27 -0.19 2.50
CA ALA A 7 -10.37 0.77 2.57
C ALA A 7 -11.74 0.07 2.43
N VAL A 8 -11.89 -0.85 1.47
CA VAL A 8 -13.15 -1.59 1.29
C VAL A 8 -13.40 -2.59 2.41
N ALA A 9 -12.36 -3.27 2.91
CA ALA A 9 -12.47 -4.18 4.05
C ALA A 9 -12.88 -3.43 5.33
N LEU A 10 -12.26 -2.28 5.60
CA LEU A 10 -12.61 -1.42 6.72
C LEU A 10 -14.08 -0.98 6.64
N ALA A 11 -14.51 -0.44 5.50
CA ALA A 11 -15.88 0.02 5.32
C ALA A 11 -16.91 -1.11 5.42
N ALA A 12 -16.59 -2.30 4.89
CA ALA A 12 -17.48 -3.44 4.94
C ALA A 12 -17.64 -3.94 6.38
N GLY A 13 -16.54 -4.08 7.11
CA GLY A 13 -16.60 -4.46 8.51
C GLY A 13 -17.27 -3.40 9.41
N LEU A 14 -17.14 -2.10 9.08
CA LEU A 14 -17.90 -1.05 9.75
C LEU A 14 -19.41 -1.20 9.54
N CYS A 15 -19.86 -1.68 8.38
CA CYS A 15 -21.27 -2.00 8.14
C CYS A 15 -21.73 -3.21 8.99
N ASP A 16 -20.87 -4.22 9.13
CA ASP A 16 -21.20 -5.49 9.79
C ASP A 16 -21.31 -5.36 11.31
N GLY A 17 -20.38 -4.64 11.94
CA GLY A 17 -20.28 -4.60 13.40
C GLY A 17 -19.55 -3.38 13.94
N GLY A 18 -19.58 -2.25 13.21
CA GLY A 18 -18.85 -1.05 13.60
C GLY A 18 -17.36 -1.30 13.73
N ARG A 19 -16.73 -0.79 14.80
CA ARG A 19 -15.27 -0.83 14.94
C ARG A 19 -14.71 -2.24 15.04
N ASP A 20 -15.40 -3.15 15.74
CA ASP A 20 -14.93 -4.53 15.90
C ASP A 20 -15.11 -5.32 14.61
N GLY A 21 -16.27 -5.17 13.95
CA GLY A 21 -16.46 -5.74 12.60
C GLY A 21 -15.41 -5.26 11.60
N ALA A 22 -14.97 -4.01 11.67
CA ALA A 22 -13.90 -3.47 10.83
C ALA A 22 -12.55 -4.17 11.05
N ARG A 23 -12.20 -4.46 12.31
CA ARG A 23 -10.97 -5.18 12.68
C ARG A 23 -11.02 -6.63 12.18
N ASP A 24 -12.14 -7.30 12.42
CA ASP A 24 -12.34 -8.69 12.04
C ASP A 24 -12.32 -8.86 10.52
N LYS A 25 -12.95 -7.94 9.78
CA LYS A 25 -12.96 -7.96 8.31
C LYS A 25 -11.56 -7.75 7.73
N LEU A 26 -10.80 -6.77 8.24
CA LEU A 26 -9.41 -6.55 7.84
C LEU A 26 -8.57 -7.81 8.07
N ALA A 27 -8.65 -8.42 9.26
CA ALA A 27 -7.92 -9.66 9.57
C ALA A 27 -8.32 -10.82 8.64
N THR A 28 -9.61 -10.96 8.35
CA THR A 28 -10.14 -12.03 7.47
C THR A 28 -9.64 -11.87 6.03
N VAL A 29 -9.65 -10.65 5.50
CA VAL A 29 -9.17 -10.35 4.14
C VAL A 29 -7.68 -10.67 4.03
N TRP A 30 -6.83 -10.20 4.96
CA TRP A 30 -5.39 -10.46 4.91
C TRP A 30 -5.03 -11.93 5.14
N HIS A 31 -5.78 -12.65 5.98
CA HIS A 31 -5.64 -14.10 6.12
C HIS A 31 -6.00 -14.85 4.83
N SER A 32 -7.03 -14.38 4.13
CA SER A 32 -7.41 -14.92 2.82
C SER A 32 -6.37 -14.61 1.76
N VAL A 33 -5.74 -13.43 1.79
CA VAL A 33 -4.64 -13.07 0.86
C VAL A 33 -3.45 -14.00 1.06
N HIS A 34 -3.08 -14.28 2.32
CA HIS A 34 -2.06 -15.27 2.64
C HIS A 34 -2.40 -16.66 2.08
N LYS A 35 -3.66 -17.11 2.23
CA LYS A 35 -4.10 -18.41 1.69
C LYS A 35 -4.08 -18.47 0.17
N ALA A 36 -4.46 -17.38 -0.50
CA ALA A 36 -4.55 -17.29 -1.96
C ALA A 36 -3.18 -17.07 -2.64
N GLY A 37 -2.21 -16.49 -1.93
CA GLY A 37 -0.84 -16.27 -2.41
C GLY A 37 -0.01 -17.55 -2.64
N VAL A 38 -0.55 -18.73 -2.30
CA VAL A 38 0.00 -20.03 -2.66
C VAL A 38 -0.90 -20.65 -3.71
N PRO A 39 -0.49 -20.76 -5.00
CA PRO A 39 -1.32 -21.41 -6.01
C PRO A 39 -1.67 -22.83 -5.58
N ASP A 40 -2.94 -23.23 -5.68
CA ASP A 40 -3.39 -24.56 -5.24
C ASP A 40 -2.57 -25.68 -5.90
N LEU A 41 -2.22 -25.54 -7.19
CA LEU A 41 -1.36 -26.49 -7.91
C LEU A 41 0.04 -26.65 -7.28
N MET A 42 0.63 -25.56 -6.78
CA MET A 42 1.92 -25.58 -6.08
C MET A 42 1.79 -26.11 -4.65
N ARG A 43 0.64 -25.87 -4.01
CA ARG A 43 0.33 -26.41 -2.68
C ARG A 43 0.21 -27.92 -2.67
N PHE A 44 -0.27 -28.51 -3.77
CA PHE A 44 -0.45 -29.95 -3.92
C PHE A 44 0.72 -30.65 -4.66
N ASN A 45 1.69 -29.90 -5.20
CA ASN A 45 2.86 -30.47 -5.87
C ASN A 45 4.18 -29.82 -5.39
N PRO A 46 4.86 -30.39 -4.37
CA PRO A 46 6.10 -29.87 -3.79
C PRO A 46 7.23 -29.66 -4.79
N PHE A 47 7.26 -30.45 -5.87
CA PHE A 47 8.28 -30.36 -6.92
C PHE A 47 8.11 -29.09 -7.77
N LEU A 48 6.88 -28.76 -8.17
CA LEU A 48 6.58 -27.52 -8.91
C LEU A 48 6.81 -26.27 -8.04
N TYR A 49 6.50 -26.35 -6.75
CA TYR A 49 6.79 -25.29 -5.78
C TYR A 49 8.30 -25.04 -5.61
N SER A 50 9.12 -26.09 -5.66
CA SER A 50 10.57 -25.96 -5.63
C SER A 50 11.14 -25.35 -6.92
N LEU A 51 10.56 -25.70 -8.08
CA LEU A 51 10.96 -25.16 -9.39
C LEU A 51 10.62 -23.67 -9.54
N SER A 52 9.47 -23.21 -9.03
CA SER A 52 9.10 -21.78 -9.08
C SER A 52 10.00 -20.89 -8.22
N ARG A 53 10.74 -21.48 -7.25
CA ARG A 53 11.74 -20.78 -6.43
C ARG A 53 13.11 -20.67 -7.11
N LEU A 54 13.31 -21.26 -8.28
CA LEU A 54 14.59 -21.16 -8.98
C LEU A 54 14.76 -19.75 -9.59
N PRO A 55 15.91 -19.07 -9.35
CA PRO A 55 16.14 -17.71 -9.82
C PRO A 55 16.00 -17.52 -11.34
N ALA A 56 16.26 -18.55 -12.14
CA ALA A 56 16.12 -18.52 -13.60
C ALA A 56 14.65 -18.45 -14.04
N VAL A 57 13.76 -19.17 -13.35
CA VAL A 57 12.32 -19.23 -13.67
C VAL A 57 11.65 -17.90 -13.31
N THR A 58 11.99 -17.32 -12.15
CA THR A 58 11.49 -15.99 -11.74
C THR A 58 11.99 -14.86 -12.65
N GLN A 59 13.20 -14.98 -13.18
CA GLN A 59 13.77 -14.00 -14.14
C GLN A 59 13.12 -14.08 -15.52
N MET A 60 12.83 -15.30 -16.01
CA MET A 60 12.14 -15.47 -17.29
C MET A 60 10.69 -14.99 -17.22
N ALA A 61 10.00 -15.15 -16.08
CA ALA A 61 8.61 -14.70 -15.92
C ALA A 61 8.43 -13.17 -16.06
N GLY A 62 9.46 -12.37 -15.78
CA GLY A 62 9.43 -10.91 -15.94
C GLY A 62 9.67 -10.41 -17.37
N LEU A 63 9.97 -11.30 -18.33
CA LEU A 63 10.20 -10.97 -19.74
C LEU A 63 8.95 -11.10 -20.62
N PHE A 64 7.86 -11.64 -20.06
CA PHE A 64 6.61 -11.87 -20.75
C PHE A 64 5.53 -10.93 -20.22
N SER A 65 4.64 -10.51 -21.10
CA SER A 65 3.49 -9.70 -20.74
C SER A 65 2.51 -10.51 -19.86
N PRO A 66 1.80 -9.90 -18.89
CA PRO A 66 0.74 -10.58 -18.15
C PRO A 66 -0.33 -11.23 -19.05
N TYR A 67 -0.53 -10.66 -20.25
CA TYR A 67 -1.41 -11.17 -21.31
C TYR A 67 -0.95 -12.49 -21.93
N GLU A 68 0.34 -12.82 -21.78
CA GLU A 68 0.95 -14.06 -22.29
C GLU A 68 1.02 -15.14 -21.19
N PHE A 69 1.07 -14.75 -19.91
CA PHE A 69 1.21 -15.66 -18.76
C PHE A 69 -0.12 -16.15 -18.14
N ASN A 70 -1.23 -15.41 -18.31
CA ASN A 70 -2.54 -15.75 -17.76
C ASN A 70 -3.65 -15.63 -18.83
N PRO A 71 -3.68 -16.50 -19.84
CA PRO A 71 -4.68 -16.45 -20.91
C PRO A 71 -6.10 -16.80 -20.42
N THR A 72 -6.22 -17.47 -19.26
CA THR A 72 -7.51 -17.87 -18.67
C THR A 72 -8.11 -16.81 -17.75
N GLY A 73 -7.38 -15.73 -17.44
CA GLY A 73 -7.88 -14.61 -16.62
C GLY A 73 -8.17 -14.97 -15.16
N PHE A 74 -7.54 -16.02 -14.62
CA PHE A 74 -7.74 -16.41 -13.22
C PHE A 74 -7.23 -15.31 -12.28
N ASP A 75 -8.12 -14.76 -11.45
CA ASP A 75 -7.85 -13.64 -10.54
C ASP A 75 -8.21 -14.05 -9.09
N PRO A 76 -7.24 -14.58 -8.32
CA PRO A 76 -7.45 -14.96 -6.92
C PRO A 76 -7.90 -13.80 -6.04
N LEU A 77 -7.44 -12.58 -6.34
CA LEU A 77 -7.80 -11.38 -5.58
C LEU A 77 -9.26 -11.01 -5.81
N ARG A 78 -9.74 -11.08 -7.06
CA ARG A 78 -11.16 -10.89 -7.39
C ARG A 78 -12.04 -11.83 -6.59
N ARG A 79 -11.74 -13.13 -6.64
CA ARG A 79 -12.52 -14.16 -5.94
C ARG A 79 -12.55 -13.88 -4.44
N LEU A 80 -11.40 -13.61 -3.85
CA LEU A 80 -11.28 -13.27 -2.43
C LEU A 80 -12.13 -12.05 -2.06
N LEU A 81 -12.06 -10.98 -2.84
CA LEU A 81 -12.81 -9.76 -2.57
C LEU A 81 -14.32 -10.00 -2.65
N ILE A 82 -14.80 -10.73 -3.67
CA ILE A 82 -16.22 -11.08 -3.81
C ILE A 82 -16.69 -11.97 -2.64
N GLU A 83 -15.89 -12.94 -2.21
CA GLU A 83 -16.24 -13.84 -1.11
C GLU A 83 -16.31 -13.13 0.26
N ASN A 84 -15.56 -12.04 0.44
CA ASN A 84 -15.42 -11.38 1.75
C ASN A 84 -16.16 -10.04 1.86
N ILE A 85 -16.51 -9.41 0.74
CA ILE A 85 -17.02 -8.04 0.67
C ILE A 85 -18.33 -7.98 -0.12
N ASP A 86 -19.40 -7.61 0.57
CA ASP A 86 -20.67 -7.25 -0.04
C ASP A 86 -20.60 -5.81 -0.58
N PHE A 87 -20.28 -5.69 -1.87
CA PHE A 87 -20.17 -4.39 -2.53
C PHE A 87 -21.53 -3.69 -2.64
N ASP A 88 -22.64 -4.41 -2.78
CA ASP A 88 -23.97 -3.80 -2.89
C ASP A 88 -24.32 -3.07 -1.59
N ARG A 89 -24.06 -3.72 -0.45
CA ARG A 89 -24.22 -3.11 0.87
C ARG A 89 -23.27 -1.95 1.09
N LEU A 90 -22.01 -2.05 0.65
CA LEU A 90 -21.08 -0.91 0.69
C LEU A 90 -21.63 0.32 -0.04
N ARG A 91 -22.22 0.12 -1.22
CA ARG A 91 -22.79 1.22 -2.01
C ARG A 91 -24.00 1.86 -1.32
N GLN A 92 -24.79 1.07 -0.61
CA GLN A 92 -26.05 1.51 0.02
C GLN A 92 -25.88 2.11 1.41
N SER A 93 -25.04 1.52 2.26
CA SER A 93 -25.08 1.78 3.71
C SER A 93 -23.72 1.98 4.37
N ALA A 94 -22.62 2.13 3.63
CA ALA A 94 -21.31 2.37 4.23
C ALA A 94 -21.33 3.63 5.13
N PRO A 95 -20.92 3.52 6.41
CA PRO A 95 -20.99 4.64 7.36
C PRO A 95 -19.89 5.69 7.15
N ILE A 96 -19.08 5.52 6.10
CA ILE A 96 -18.01 6.42 5.69
C ILE A 96 -18.09 6.67 4.17
N GLU A 97 -17.56 7.80 3.73
CA GLU A 97 -17.26 8.02 2.32
C GLU A 97 -16.00 7.26 1.93
N LEU A 98 -15.99 6.70 0.73
CA LEU A 98 -14.86 5.99 0.18
C LEU A 98 -14.52 6.55 -1.20
N ILE A 99 -13.22 6.74 -1.43
CA ILE A 99 -12.64 7.12 -2.71
C ILE A 99 -11.53 6.12 -3.03
N VAL A 100 -11.67 5.44 -4.16
CA VAL A 100 -10.66 4.53 -4.69
C VAL A 100 -10.13 5.10 -6.00
N SER A 101 -8.82 5.36 -6.05
CA SER A 101 -8.19 5.93 -7.24
C SER A 101 -7.61 4.84 -8.14
N ALA A 102 -7.82 4.97 -9.45
CA ALA A 102 -7.12 4.20 -10.48
C ALA A 102 -6.57 5.15 -11.55
N THR A 103 -5.59 4.69 -12.32
CA THR A 103 -5.01 5.46 -13.42
C THR A 103 -5.64 5.03 -14.74
N ASP A 104 -6.25 5.98 -15.45
CA ASP A 104 -6.74 5.72 -16.80
C ASP A 104 -5.57 5.55 -17.77
N VAL A 105 -5.49 4.39 -18.44
CA VAL A 105 -4.31 4.03 -19.24
C VAL A 105 -4.14 4.95 -20.45
N ALA A 106 -5.24 5.33 -21.11
CA ALA A 106 -5.19 6.13 -22.32
C ALA A 106 -4.74 7.58 -22.05
N THR A 107 -5.06 8.12 -20.88
CA THR A 107 -4.83 9.54 -20.56
C THR A 107 -3.79 9.78 -19.47
N GLY A 108 -3.40 8.76 -18.70
CA GLY A 108 -2.55 8.88 -17.53
C GLY A 108 -3.18 9.64 -16.36
N ARG A 109 -4.48 9.96 -16.43
CA ARG A 109 -5.18 10.75 -15.40
C ARG A 109 -5.80 9.87 -14.33
N ALA A 110 -5.88 10.40 -13.11
CA ALA A 110 -6.58 9.75 -12.02
C ALA A 110 -8.10 9.68 -12.30
N ARG A 111 -8.69 8.51 -12.05
CA ARG A 111 -10.13 8.28 -11.95
C ARG A 111 -10.46 7.91 -10.50
N HIS A 112 -11.37 8.65 -9.91
CA HIS A 112 -11.87 8.43 -8.55
C HIS A 112 -13.18 7.66 -8.57
N PHE A 113 -13.17 6.40 -8.17
CA PHE A 113 -14.39 5.62 -7.92
C PHE A 113 -14.93 5.97 -6.53
N ARG A 114 -16.11 6.57 -6.47
CA ARG A 114 -16.78 6.94 -5.21
C ARG A 114 -17.80 5.88 -4.82
N ARG A 115 -18.38 5.99 -3.62
CA ARG A 115 -19.32 5.02 -3.03
C ARG A 115 -20.25 4.34 -4.04
N LYS A 116 -21.02 5.09 -4.83
CA LYS A 116 -22.02 4.54 -5.77
C LYS A 116 -21.42 3.73 -6.93
N GLU A 117 -20.12 3.86 -7.17
CA GLU A 117 -19.38 3.21 -8.25
C GLU A 117 -18.46 2.10 -7.70
N LEU A 118 -18.48 1.85 -6.39
CA LEU A 118 -17.63 0.83 -5.79
C LEU A 118 -18.15 -0.57 -6.14
N ALA A 119 -17.35 -1.24 -6.96
CA ALA A 119 -17.45 -2.64 -7.29
C ALA A 119 -16.07 -3.29 -7.14
N VAL A 120 -16.00 -4.61 -7.28
CA VAL A 120 -14.73 -5.34 -7.20
C VAL A 120 -13.74 -4.85 -8.25
N GLU A 121 -14.22 -4.49 -9.45
CA GLU A 121 -13.43 -3.96 -10.55
C GLU A 121 -12.70 -2.67 -10.16
N ALA A 122 -13.34 -1.76 -9.42
CA ALA A 122 -12.70 -0.52 -8.98
C ALA A 122 -11.51 -0.79 -8.05
N VAL A 123 -11.62 -1.80 -7.18
CA VAL A 123 -10.55 -2.22 -6.27
C VAL A 123 -9.42 -2.90 -7.04
N LEU A 124 -9.76 -3.79 -7.98
CA LEU A 124 -8.78 -4.47 -8.84
C LEU A 124 -8.05 -3.47 -9.74
N ALA A 125 -8.75 -2.52 -10.35
CA ALA A 125 -8.18 -1.44 -11.15
C ALA A 125 -7.17 -0.65 -10.33
N SER A 126 -7.57 -0.22 -9.12
CA SER A 126 -6.69 0.48 -8.18
C SER A 126 -5.49 -0.36 -7.77
N ALA A 127 -5.57 -1.69 -7.87
CA ALA A 127 -4.48 -2.60 -7.51
C ALA A 127 -3.72 -3.22 -8.69
N CYS A 128 -4.05 -2.84 -9.92
CA CYS A 128 -3.55 -3.45 -11.13
C CYS A 128 -2.15 -2.93 -11.47
N LEU A 129 -1.11 -3.67 -11.07
CA LEU A 129 0.25 -3.40 -11.52
C LEU A 129 0.42 -3.86 -12.99
N PRO A 130 0.84 -2.97 -13.91
CA PRO A 130 0.86 -3.25 -15.35
C PRO A 130 1.80 -4.38 -15.78
N THR A 131 2.81 -4.67 -14.96
CA THR A 131 3.78 -5.76 -15.19
C THR A 131 3.31 -7.11 -14.64
N LEU A 132 2.19 -7.16 -13.92
CA LEU A 132 1.72 -8.37 -13.22
C LEU A 132 0.27 -8.76 -13.56
N HIS A 133 -0.55 -7.81 -14.02
CA HIS A 133 -1.98 -8.04 -14.28
C HIS A 133 -2.41 -7.42 -15.61
N HIS A 134 -3.48 -7.97 -16.19
CA HIS A 134 -4.18 -7.34 -17.30
C HIS A 134 -4.83 -6.06 -16.79
N ALA A 135 -4.87 -5.03 -17.63
CA ALA A 135 -5.59 -3.81 -17.30
C ALA A 135 -7.06 -4.14 -17.03
N VAL A 136 -7.63 -3.54 -15.99
CA VAL A 136 -9.03 -3.77 -15.65
C VAL A 136 -9.87 -2.83 -16.50
N GLU A 137 -10.78 -3.39 -17.29
CA GLU A 137 -11.72 -2.62 -18.09
C GLU A 137 -12.99 -2.32 -17.31
N ILE A 138 -13.38 -1.04 -17.27
CA ILE A 138 -14.62 -0.56 -16.67
C ILE A 138 -15.23 0.42 -17.66
N ASP A 139 -16.49 0.18 -18.06
CA ASP A 139 -17.22 1.01 -19.03
C ASP A 139 -16.43 1.32 -20.32
N GLY A 140 -15.72 0.32 -20.84
CA GLY A 140 -14.92 0.43 -22.08
C GLY A 140 -13.60 1.20 -21.94
N ARG A 141 -13.15 1.49 -20.71
CA ARG A 141 -11.86 2.14 -20.44
C ARG A 141 -10.96 1.23 -19.62
N ALA A 142 -9.69 1.18 -19.98
CA ALA A 142 -8.67 0.39 -19.30
C ALA A 142 -8.03 1.19 -18.16
N TYR A 143 -7.83 0.53 -17.02
CA TYR A 143 -7.27 1.11 -15.80
C TYR A 143 -6.09 0.33 -15.24
N TRP A 144 -5.12 1.06 -14.70
CA TRP A 144 -3.98 0.57 -13.90
C TRP A 144 -4.03 1.11 -12.47
N ASP A 145 -3.10 0.64 -11.63
CA ASP A 145 -2.97 1.04 -10.22
C ASP A 145 -3.02 2.57 -10.08
N GLY A 146 -3.77 3.04 -9.09
CA GLY A 146 -3.94 4.47 -8.83
C GLY A 146 -2.62 5.16 -8.55
N GLY A 147 -1.61 4.42 -8.10
CA GLY A 147 -0.36 4.98 -7.66
C GLY A 147 0.47 5.69 -8.73
N PHE A 148 0.19 5.45 -10.02
CA PHE A 148 0.80 6.17 -11.13
C PHE A 148 0.26 7.61 -11.32
N SER A 149 -0.92 7.91 -10.78
CA SER A 149 -1.58 9.22 -10.96
C SER A 149 -2.01 9.90 -9.66
N ALA A 150 -2.25 9.14 -8.58
CA ALA A 150 -2.80 9.61 -7.30
C ALA A 150 -2.42 8.64 -6.15
N ASN A 151 -1.50 9.03 -5.24
CA ASN A 151 -1.03 8.13 -4.17
C ASN A 151 -0.56 8.79 -2.84
N PRO A 152 -1.48 9.04 -1.90
CA PRO A 152 -2.89 9.32 -2.13
C PRO A 152 -3.06 10.70 -2.81
N ASP A 153 -4.24 10.96 -3.41
CA ASP A 153 -4.57 12.30 -3.94
C ASP A 153 -4.92 13.26 -2.77
N LEU A 154 -3.89 13.93 -2.24
CA LEU A 154 -4.03 14.83 -1.11
C LEU A 154 -4.78 16.10 -1.50
N VAL A 155 -4.61 16.57 -2.75
CA VAL A 155 -5.27 17.78 -3.21
C VAL A 155 -6.78 17.57 -3.28
N THR A 156 -7.24 16.50 -3.90
CA THR A 156 -8.67 16.14 -3.97
C THR A 156 -9.22 15.89 -2.58
N LEU A 157 -8.55 15.09 -1.74
CA LEU A 157 -9.02 14.81 -0.37
C LEU A 157 -9.16 16.08 0.47
N ALA A 158 -8.15 16.94 0.50
CA ALA A 158 -8.21 18.20 1.25
C ALA A 158 -9.23 19.18 0.65
N SER A 159 -9.43 19.12 -0.67
CA SER A 159 -10.37 19.99 -1.39
C SER A 159 -11.80 19.49 -1.35
N GLU A 160 -12.10 18.25 -1.04
CA GLU A 160 -13.48 17.73 -1.05
C GLU A 160 -13.96 17.31 0.34
N SER A 161 -13.04 16.99 1.26
CA SER A 161 -13.38 16.47 2.58
C SER A 161 -14.24 17.46 3.38
N PRO A 162 -15.28 16.96 4.08
CA PRO A 162 -16.07 17.76 5.01
C PRO A 162 -15.30 18.09 6.29
N VAL A 163 -14.18 17.41 6.56
CA VAL A 163 -13.32 17.65 7.72
C VAL A 163 -12.01 18.33 7.31
N LYS A 164 -11.34 18.96 8.27
CA LYS A 164 -10.14 19.80 8.04
C LYS A 164 -8.81 19.08 8.34
N ASP A 165 -8.87 17.77 8.56
CA ASP A 165 -7.75 16.94 8.97
C ASP A 165 -7.70 15.68 8.10
N THR A 166 -6.52 15.33 7.59
CA THR A 166 -6.24 14.06 6.90
C THR A 166 -5.12 13.32 7.62
N LEU A 167 -5.36 12.04 7.94
CA LEU A 167 -4.31 11.12 8.40
C LEU A 167 -3.77 10.33 7.20
N ILE A 168 -2.48 10.48 6.93
CA ILE A 168 -1.75 9.75 5.91
C ILE A 168 -1.12 8.53 6.58
N VAL A 169 -1.37 7.35 6.03
CA VAL A 169 -0.67 6.12 6.42
C VAL A 169 0.30 5.79 5.28
N GLN A 170 1.59 6.06 5.52
CA GLN A 170 2.61 5.91 4.50
C GLN A 170 3.35 4.58 4.68
N LEU A 171 3.36 3.79 3.60
CA LEU A 171 4.01 2.49 3.56
C LEU A 171 5.41 2.59 2.94
N ASN A 172 5.52 3.16 1.74
CA ASN A 172 6.78 3.24 1.03
C ASN A 172 7.59 4.45 1.48
N PRO A 173 8.93 4.30 1.64
CA PRO A 173 9.79 5.45 1.89
C PRO A 173 9.80 6.39 0.68
N THR A 174 9.89 7.69 0.95
CA THR A 174 10.11 8.72 -0.07
C THR A 174 11.58 8.97 -0.35
N ALA A 175 12.46 8.70 0.62
CA ALA A 175 13.90 8.82 0.46
C ALA A 175 14.45 7.53 -0.17
N ILE A 176 15.21 7.70 -1.25
CA ILE A 176 15.89 6.59 -1.92
C ILE A 176 17.37 6.70 -1.58
N GLY A 177 17.96 5.58 -1.16
CA GLY A 177 19.33 5.51 -0.64
C GLY A 177 20.40 5.71 -1.71
N SER A 178 21.42 4.84 -1.70
CA SER A 178 22.50 4.89 -2.69
C SER A 178 22.00 4.73 -4.13
N LEU A 179 22.76 5.28 -5.07
CA LEU A 179 22.51 5.15 -6.51
C LEU A 179 22.40 3.66 -6.91
N PRO A 180 21.27 3.22 -7.50
CA PRO A 180 21.10 1.83 -7.90
C PRO A 180 22.05 1.49 -9.05
N ARG A 181 22.63 0.28 -9.03
CA ARG A 181 23.56 -0.18 -10.08
C ARG A 181 23.12 -1.48 -10.74
N GLY A 182 22.31 -2.29 -10.05
CA GLY A 182 21.74 -3.51 -10.61
C GLY A 182 20.47 -3.26 -11.42
N VAL A 183 20.19 -4.09 -12.43
CA VAL A 183 18.96 -3.98 -13.26
C VAL A 183 17.68 -4.00 -12.42
N ARG A 184 17.60 -4.91 -11.43
CA ARG A 184 16.45 -4.99 -10.51
C ARG A 184 16.35 -3.75 -9.63
N GLU A 185 17.47 -3.31 -9.07
CA GLU A 185 17.53 -2.10 -8.25
C GLU A 185 17.09 -0.88 -9.04
N ILE A 186 17.51 -0.74 -10.29
CA ILE A 186 17.12 0.36 -11.18
C ILE A 186 15.61 0.31 -11.45
N SER A 187 15.05 -0.87 -11.74
CA SER A 187 13.60 -1.02 -11.96
C SER A 187 12.78 -0.70 -10.71
N ASP A 188 13.19 -1.21 -9.54
CA ASP A 188 12.55 -0.92 -8.25
C ASP A 188 12.64 0.57 -7.90
N HIS A 189 13.79 1.19 -8.19
CA HIS A 189 14.02 2.61 -7.99
C HIS A 189 13.13 3.45 -8.92
N ALA A 190 13.06 3.11 -10.20
CA ALA A 190 12.18 3.77 -11.17
C ALA A 190 10.71 3.68 -10.74
N ASN A 191 10.25 2.48 -10.35
CA ASN A 191 8.91 2.30 -9.79
C ASN A 191 8.68 3.18 -8.56
N THR A 192 9.62 3.18 -7.61
CA THR A 192 9.52 4.00 -6.40
C THR A 192 9.39 5.50 -6.72
N LEU A 193 10.17 6.01 -7.68
CA LEU A 193 10.05 7.39 -8.16
C LEU A 193 8.66 7.65 -8.76
N THR A 194 8.19 6.78 -9.65
CA THR A 194 6.89 6.91 -10.30
C THR A 194 5.73 6.93 -9.30
N PHE A 195 5.75 6.05 -8.29
CA PHE A 195 4.70 5.97 -7.27
C PHE A 195 4.73 7.12 -6.25
N ASN A 196 5.89 7.78 -6.06
CA ASN A 196 6.05 8.91 -5.15
C ASN A 196 5.80 10.26 -5.85
N ALA A 197 5.95 10.35 -7.17
CA ALA A 197 5.83 11.60 -7.92
C ALA A 197 4.46 12.30 -7.73
N PRO A 198 3.30 11.61 -7.74
CA PRO A 198 2.01 12.25 -7.48
C PRO A 198 1.92 12.91 -6.10
N LEU A 199 2.44 12.24 -5.06
CA LEU A 199 2.48 12.78 -3.69
C LEU A 199 3.31 14.05 -3.61
N LEU A 200 4.51 14.05 -4.22
CA LEU A 200 5.39 15.22 -4.22
C LEU A 200 4.72 16.41 -4.91
N ARG A 201 4.11 16.18 -6.07
CA ARG A 201 3.34 17.19 -6.81
C ARG A 201 2.21 17.77 -5.95
N ASP A 202 1.44 16.92 -5.26
CA ASP A 202 0.35 17.38 -4.42
C ASP A 202 0.84 18.24 -3.24
N VAL A 203 1.97 17.85 -2.63
CA VAL A 203 2.60 18.64 -1.57
C VAL A 203 3.05 20.00 -2.10
N GLU A 204 3.65 20.08 -3.30
CA GLU A 204 4.02 21.35 -3.93
C GLU A 204 2.80 22.26 -4.16
N ILE A 205 1.68 21.71 -4.62
CA ILE A 205 0.43 22.46 -4.83
C ILE A 205 -0.10 23.00 -3.48
N ILE A 206 -0.13 22.16 -2.44
CA ILE A 206 -0.57 22.55 -1.09
C ILE A 206 0.32 23.66 -0.53
N GLU A 207 1.65 23.54 -0.65
CA GLU A 207 2.59 24.54 -0.17
C GLU A 207 2.51 25.85 -0.97
N THR A 208 2.24 25.77 -2.26
CA THR A 208 1.97 26.95 -3.10
C THR A 208 0.70 27.66 -2.66
N ALA A 209 -0.38 26.92 -2.41
CA ALA A 209 -1.62 27.48 -1.88
C ALA A 209 -1.42 28.12 -0.49
N ARG A 210 -0.62 27.51 0.38
CA ARG A 210 -0.23 28.06 1.69
C ARG A 210 0.56 29.36 1.56
N LYS A 211 1.54 29.43 0.65
CA LYS A 211 2.32 30.65 0.38
C LYS A 211 1.41 31.76 -0.15
N ALA A 212 0.55 31.46 -1.11
CA ALA A 212 -0.40 32.43 -1.67
C ALA A 212 -1.36 32.98 -0.60
N LEU A 213 -1.88 32.11 0.28
CA LEU A 213 -2.75 32.54 1.37
C LEU A 213 -2.02 33.44 2.38
N ARG A 214 -0.75 33.16 2.69
CA ARG A 214 0.06 34.00 3.61
C ARG A 214 0.40 35.37 3.02
N ALA A 215 0.53 35.46 1.69
CA ALA A 215 0.82 36.71 0.98
C ALA A 215 -0.43 37.57 0.70
N SER A 216 -1.62 36.99 0.87
CA SER A 216 -2.88 37.70 0.62
C SER A 216 -3.34 38.49 1.83
N TRP A 217 -3.73 39.74 1.60
CA TRP A 217 -4.31 40.64 2.60
C TRP A 217 -5.84 40.51 2.70
N LEU A 218 -6.46 39.84 1.72
CA LEU A 218 -7.91 39.66 1.66
C LEU A 218 -8.30 38.33 2.31
N PRO A 219 -9.46 38.27 2.99
CA PRO A 219 -10.01 37.00 3.45
C PRO A 219 -10.33 36.12 2.25
N GLY A 220 -9.48 35.12 2.00
CA GLY A 220 -9.71 34.19 0.91
C GLY A 220 -10.88 33.25 1.19
N HIS A 221 -11.63 32.91 0.15
CA HIS A 221 -12.73 31.94 0.19
C HIS A 221 -12.54 30.87 -0.90
N GLY A 222 -13.26 29.75 -0.77
CA GLY A 222 -13.26 28.66 -1.75
C GLY A 222 -12.17 27.60 -1.54
N THR A 223 -12.03 26.73 -2.54
CA THR A 223 -11.26 25.49 -2.46
C THR A 223 -9.79 25.71 -2.13
N MET A 224 -9.15 26.77 -2.65
CA MET A 224 -7.74 27.05 -2.39
C MET A 224 -7.46 27.41 -0.92
N VAL A 225 -8.37 28.12 -0.27
CA VAL A 225 -8.22 28.42 1.17
C VAL A 225 -8.44 27.19 2.02
N ARG A 226 -9.40 26.33 1.65
CA ARG A 226 -9.59 25.04 2.32
C ARG A 226 -8.34 24.18 2.19
N LEU A 227 -7.80 24.03 0.99
CA LEU A 227 -6.57 23.29 0.72
C LEU A 227 -5.39 23.82 1.54
N ALA A 228 -5.17 25.14 1.52
CA ALA A 228 -4.08 25.78 2.25
C ALA A 228 -4.18 25.59 3.78
N ARG A 229 -5.41 25.64 4.32
CA ARG A 229 -5.68 25.49 5.77
C ARG A 229 -5.80 24.04 6.22
N HIS A 230 -5.83 23.08 5.30
CA HIS A 230 -5.98 21.67 5.63
C HIS A 230 -4.79 21.17 6.44
N ARG A 231 -5.09 20.36 7.46
CA ARG A 231 -4.09 19.81 8.39
C ARG A 231 -3.80 18.37 8.02
N PHE A 232 -2.53 18.04 7.91
CA PHE A 232 -2.09 16.70 7.59
C PHE A 232 -1.43 16.09 8.81
N HIS A 233 -1.64 14.80 8.97
CA HIS A 233 -1.05 13.97 9.99
C HIS A 233 -0.42 12.77 9.32
N LEU A 234 0.66 12.22 9.88
CA LEU A 234 1.38 11.11 9.27
C LEU A 234 1.61 10.00 10.30
N VAL A 235 1.23 8.78 9.93
CA VAL A 235 1.74 7.54 10.50
C VAL A 235 2.64 6.91 9.44
N GLU A 236 3.90 6.70 9.79
CA GLU A 236 4.91 6.14 8.90
C GLU A 236 5.53 4.91 9.55
N ALA A 237 5.58 3.81 8.82
CA ALA A 237 6.25 2.57 9.25
C ALA A 237 7.50 2.27 8.41
N SER A 238 8.04 3.28 7.70
CA SER A 238 9.07 3.11 6.67
C SER A 238 10.33 2.42 7.20
N ARG A 239 10.69 2.63 8.47
CA ARG A 239 11.83 1.97 9.13
C ARG A 239 11.71 0.44 9.22
N TYR A 240 10.47 -0.08 9.29
CA TYR A 240 10.21 -1.52 9.34
C TYR A 240 10.16 -2.11 7.93
N THR A 241 9.66 -1.35 6.96
CA THR A 241 9.58 -1.79 5.56
C THR A 241 10.93 -1.68 4.84
N SER A 242 11.79 -0.72 5.22
CA SER A 242 13.14 -0.56 4.64
C SER A 242 14.10 -1.66 5.07
N ALA A 243 13.83 -2.33 6.19
CA ALA A 243 14.60 -3.46 6.69
C ALA A 243 14.25 -4.79 6.00
N LEU A 244 13.18 -4.84 5.20
CA LEU A 244 12.76 -6.04 4.50
C LEU A 244 13.57 -6.21 3.20
N LYS A 245 13.97 -7.46 2.90
CA LYS A 245 14.63 -7.81 1.64
C LYS A 245 13.69 -7.51 0.46
N PRO A 246 14.20 -7.07 -0.71
CA PRO A 246 13.38 -6.79 -1.90
C PRO A 246 12.40 -7.92 -2.26
N ASP A 247 12.81 -9.17 -2.07
CA ASP A 247 12.03 -10.37 -2.38
C ASP A 247 10.80 -10.57 -1.46
N SER A 248 10.72 -9.91 -0.30
CA SER A 248 9.59 -10.05 0.63
C SER A 248 8.29 -9.44 0.09
N LYS A 249 8.37 -8.57 -0.94
CA LYS A 249 7.19 -7.98 -1.61
C LYS A 249 6.44 -9.02 -2.46
N MET A 250 7.11 -10.09 -2.86
CA MET A 250 6.61 -11.11 -3.78
C MET A 250 6.06 -12.35 -3.05
N GLN A 251 6.30 -12.49 -1.73
CA GLN A 251 5.85 -13.63 -0.95
C GLN A 251 5.14 -13.17 0.33
N PRO A 252 3.81 -13.27 0.41
CA PRO A 252 3.07 -12.97 1.63
C PRO A 252 3.24 -14.12 2.61
N ASP A 253 4.41 -14.24 3.25
CA ASP A 253 4.61 -15.18 4.35
C ASP A 253 3.87 -14.69 5.62
N ARG A 254 3.30 -15.62 6.38
CA ARG A 254 2.51 -15.30 7.58
C ARG A 254 3.34 -14.58 8.64
N SER A 255 4.63 -14.91 8.75
CA SER A 255 5.52 -14.24 9.70
C SER A 255 5.73 -12.78 9.32
N VAL A 256 5.91 -12.48 8.03
CA VAL A 256 6.06 -11.12 7.50
C VAL A 256 4.79 -10.32 7.67
N LEU A 257 3.61 -10.89 7.39
CA LEU A 257 2.33 -10.21 7.61
C LEU A 257 2.09 -9.88 9.08
N ASN A 258 2.38 -10.81 10.00
CA ASN A 258 2.27 -10.57 11.44
C ASN A 258 3.26 -9.50 11.92
N TYR A 259 4.49 -9.52 11.41
CA TYR A 259 5.50 -8.50 11.68
C TYR A 259 5.03 -7.11 11.23
N LEU A 260 4.57 -6.99 9.98
CA LEU A 260 4.06 -5.73 9.43
C LEU A 260 2.82 -5.22 10.19
N PHE A 261 1.92 -6.13 10.58
CA PHE A 261 0.77 -5.79 11.41
C PHE A 261 1.20 -5.25 12.79
N GLY A 262 2.15 -5.92 13.44
CA GLY A 262 2.72 -5.47 14.72
C GLY A 262 3.45 -4.13 14.62
N ALA A 263 4.20 -3.91 13.54
CA ALA A 263 4.85 -2.64 13.23
C ALA A 263 3.81 -1.51 13.06
N GLY A 264 2.76 -1.75 12.27
CA GLY A 264 1.67 -0.79 12.07
C GLY A 264 0.96 -0.44 13.38
N ARG A 265 0.70 -1.44 14.25
CA ARG A 265 0.14 -1.20 15.59
C ARG A 265 1.06 -0.35 16.46
N THR A 266 2.35 -0.63 16.44
CA THR A 266 3.35 0.11 17.23
C THR A 266 3.38 1.58 16.81
N GLU A 267 3.47 1.86 15.51
CA GLU A 267 3.50 3.24 14.99
C GLU A 267 2.18 3.98 15.22
N ALA A 268 1.04 3.30 15.06
CA ALA A 268 -0.26 3.89 15.36
C ALA A 268 -0.40 4.25 16.85
N SER A 269 0.05 3.39 17.78
CA SER A 269 0.04 3.69 19.21
C SER A 269 0.91 4.90 19.56
N LYS A 270 2.14 4.96 19.02
CA LYS A 270 3.04 6.11 19.21
C LYS A 270 2.40 7.39 18.70
N TRP A 271 1.82 7.35 17.51
CA TRP A 271 1.15 8.51 16.94
C TRP A 271 -0.04 8.94 17.79
N ILE A 272 -0.85 8.01 18.31
CA ILE A 272 -1.98 8.32 19.19
C ILE A 272 -1.50 9.06 20.45
N GLU A 273 -0.49 8.54 21.14
CA GLU A 273 0.07 9.12 22.35
C GLU A 273 0.63 10.54 22.12
N GLN A 274 1.30 10.74 20.98
CA GLN A 274 2.00 11.99 20.69
C GLN A 274 1.10 13.05 20.02
N HIS A 275 0.16 12.63 19.19
CA HIS A 275 -0.46 13.51 18.19
C HIS A 275 -1.99 13.45 18.12
N LEU A 276 -2.68 12.49 18.74
CA LEU A 276 -4.15 12.48 18.72
C LEU A 276 -4.76 13.79 19.25
N LYS A 277 -4.15 14.37 20.30
CA LYS A 277 -4.52 15.67 20.87
C LYS A 277 -4.35 16.88 19.93
N HIS A 278 -3.66 16.70 18.80
CA HIS A 278 -3.47 17.74 17.79
C HIS A 278 -4.55 17.73 16.71
N VAL A 279 -5.27 16.61 16.53
CA VAL A 279 -6.38 16.51 15.57
C VAL A 279 -7.40 17.60 15.86
N GLY A 280 -7.84 18.31 14.83
CA GLY A 280 -8.77 19.42 15.03
C GLY A 280 -8.10 20.72 15.48
N ARG A 281 -6.79 20.73 15.79
CA ARG A 281 -6.02 21.88 16.29
C ARG A 281 -4.85 22.26 15.38
N ARG A 282 -3.91 21.34 15.16
CA ARG A 282 -2.69 21.54 14.34
C ARG A 282 -2.27 20.27 13.61
N ALA A 283 -1.52 20.40 12.52
CA ALA A 283 -0.92 19.27 11.82
C ALA A 283 0.11 18.52 12.71
N SER A 284 0.25 17.21 12.53
CA SER A 284 1.35 16.44 13.16
C SER A 284 2.63 16.44 12.33
N ILE A 285 2.58 16.97 11.10
CA ILE A 285 3.70 16.99 10.17
C ILE A 285 3.80 18.32 9.41
N ASP A 286 5.03 18.74 9.14
CA ASP A 286 5.35 19.76 8.13
C ASP A 286 5.63 19.06 6.79
N LEU A 287 4.71 19.23 5.83
CA LEU A 287 4.82 18.58 4.52
C LEU A 287 6.04 19.08 3.73
N ARG A 288 6.35 20.39 3.81
CA ARG A 288 7.50 20.96 3.11
C ARG A 288 8.79 20.37 3.65
N GLN A 289 8.94 20.34 4.97
CA GLN A 289 10.11 19.77 5.61
C GLN A 289 10.26 18.28 5.29
N ARG A 290 9.16 17.53 5.28
CA ARG A 290 9.20 16.08 5.05
C ARG A 290 9.50 15.68 3.61
N TYR A 291 8.94 16.40 2.63
CA TYR A 291 8.88 15.94 1.23
C TYR A 291 9.61 16.82 0.23
N LEU A 292 9.80 18.12 0.50
CA LEU A 292 10.35 19.06 -0.48
C LEU A 292 11.75 19.57 -0.15
N LEU A 293 12.21 19.41 1.10
CA LEU A 293 13.59 19.74 1.44
C LEU A 293 14.53 18.61 1.04
N PRO A 294 15.74 18.93 0.55
CA PRO A 294 16.71 17.93 0.12
C PRO A 294 17.12 17.02 1.31
N ALA A 295 17.49 15.78 0.97
CA ALA A 295 17.65 14.68 1.93
C ALA A 295 18.76 14.91 2.98
N ASP A 296 19.71 15.81 2.71
CA ASP A 296 20.74 16.27 3.63
C ASP A 296 20.21 17.10 4.81
N VAL A 297 18.96 17.59 4.71
CA VAL A 297 18.25 18.35 5.75
C VAL A 297 17.11 17.54 6.39
N GLN A 298 16.83 16.33 5.88
CA GLN A 298 15.80 15.46 6.46
C GLN A 298 16.36 14.76 7.71
N LEU A 299 15.69 14.93 8.86
CA LEU A 299 16.08 14.32 10.13
C LEU A 299 16.25 12.80 9.96
N PRO A 300 17.36 12.21 10.44
CA PRO A 300 17.58 10.78 10.33
C PRO A 300 16.46 10.03 11.03
N VAL A 301 15.88 9.06 10.32
CA VAL A 301 15.05 8.04 10.95
C VAL A 301 16.00 7.20 11.81
N ASN A 302 15.87 7.27 13.14
CA ASN A 302 16.76 6.55 14.06
C ASN A 302 16.85 5.07 13.64
N PRO A 303 18.04 4.58 13.25
CA PRO A 303 18.22 3.17 12.96
C PRO A 303 18.03 2.36 14.25
N ILE A 304 17.44 1.18 14.11
CA ILE A 304 17.39 0.19 15.19
C ILE A 304 18.78 -0.41 15.29
N GLU A 305 19.41 -0.34 16.47
CA GLU A 305 20.58 -1.18 16.76
C GLU A 305 20.19 -2.63 16.55
N PRO A 306 20.93 -3.42 15.76
CA PRO A 306 20.59 -4.80 15.50
C PRO A 306 20.66 -5.59 16.81
N SER A 307 19.52 -5.80 17.45
CA SER A 307 19.39 -6.80 18.51
C SER A 307 19.53 -8.16 17.84
N ALA A 308 20.55 -8.91 18.25
CA ALA A 308 20.90 -10.24 17.76
C ALA A 308 19.67 -11.15 17.60
N VAL A 309 19.23 -11.33 16.36
CA VAL A 309 18.48 -12.51 15.94
C VAL A 309 19.47 -13.33 15.11
N GLU A 310 20.40 -13.98 15.80
CA GLU A 310 21.09 -15.12 15.24
C GLU A 310 20.05 -16.23 15.05
N VAL A 311 19.64 -16.43 13.81
CA VAL A 311 18.96 -17.66 13.40
C VAL A 311 20.05 -18.72 13.41
N SER A 312 20.06 -19.59 14.43
CA SER A 312 20.99 -20.71 14.53
C SER A 312 20.76 -21.69 13.37
N GLU A 313 21.57 -21.57 12.32
CA GLU A 313 21.85 -22.67 11.41
C GLU A 313 22.79 -23.64 12.13
N ASN A 314 22.25 -24.77 12.60
CA ASN A 314 22.88 -26.10 12.64
C ASN A 314 22.30 -26.95 13.78
N SER A 315 21.52 -27.96 13.42
CA SER A 315 21.49 -29.24 14.12
C SER A 315 20.84 -30.28 13.20
N GLU A 316 21.65 -30.86 12.31
CA GLU A 316 21.35 -32.19 11.77
C GLU A 316 21.37 -33.20 12.93
N PRO A 317 20.37 -34.08 13.06
CA PRO A 317 20.45 -35.16 14.02
C PRO A 317 21.40 -36.24 13.48
N ALA A 318 22.51 -36.46 14.19
CA ALA A 318 23.42 -37.57 13.93
C ALA A 318 22.68 -38.91 14.00
N LEU A 319 22.68 -39.64 12.88
CA LEU A 319 22.35 -41.05 12.79
C LEU A 319 23.30 -41.84 13.70
N ARG A 320 22.77 -42.36 14.82
CA ARG A 320 23.46 -43.37 15.63
C ARG A 320 23.33 -44.72 14.92
N SER A 321 24.46 -45.26 14.50
CA SER A 321 24.62 -46.66 14.12
C SER A 321 24.52 -47.54 15.37
N GLU A 322 23.61 -48.50 15.35
CA GLU A 322 23.65 -49.65 16.28
C GLU A 322 24.77 -50.61 15.86
N PRO A 323 25.51 -51.23 16.81
CA PRO A 323 26.42 -52.32 16.48
C PRO A 323 25.64 -53.64 16.38
N GLN A 324 25.74 -54.30 15.23
CA GLN A 324 25.34 -55.69 15.07
C GLN A 324 26.26 -56.60 15.87
N SER A 325 25.66 -57.43 16.72
CA SER A 325 26.29 -58.57 17.38
C SER A 325 26.36 -59.76 16.43
N ALA A 326 27.57 -60.23 16.12
CA ALA A 326 27.95 -61.64 15.97
C ALA A 326 29.47 -61.72 15.77
#